data_AF-A0A4R0NA62-F1
#
_entry.id   AF-A0A4R0NA62-F1
#
_cell.length_a   1.000
_cell.length_b   1.000
_cell.length_c   1.000
_cell.angle_alpha   90.00
_cell.angle_beta   90.00
_cell.angle_gamma   90.00
#
_symmetry.space_group_name_H-M   'P 1'
#
loop_
_entity.id
_entity.type
_entity.pdbx_description
1 polymer ?
#
loop_
_entity_poly.entity_id
_entity_poly.type
_entity_poly.pdbx_seq_one_letter_code
_entity_poly.pdbx_strand_id
1 'polypeptide(L)'
;MQLNYNIIWIDDEINKLKASGDLDQVLDFLRELGFNPNLLPLKDGADITKYFDEIKYDLIISDYNIQDGQQGDSIIKELRDRKINNEVLFYSSQTNLKEIAVKLLGYDRISFHSGRRGLIEKIEDLISLSVSKLLELNATRGLITSETSELDVIIEQIVMDLAYNKLKLTDDTLSQIVEEYIEGFLRKSPDKLMAKYQELGFEKFFHKIEANRKWGIFRDLLKKNPTDEVLTFLDINKTYGDDVIGVRNKFAHSKSIIKDGTLHLAGFGQDGEAYVCDDKQCISIRKKLITHRESFLGLADHLSVKLD
;
A
#
# COMPACT_ATOMS: atom_id res chain seq x y z
N MET A 1 -1.10 8.36 -3.00
CA MET A 1 -1.02 6.94 -3.37
C MET A 1 -0.62 6.16 -2.15
N GLN A 2 -1.39 5.11 -1.88
CA GLN A 2 -1.07 4.06 -0.90
C GLN A 2 -0.21 3.00 -1.61
N LEU A 3 0.08 1.88 -0.97
CA LEU A 3 0.66 0.71 -1.65
C LEU A 3 -0.22 0.17 -2.79
N ASN A 4 -1.48 0.59 -2.88
CA ASN A 4 -2.39 0.27 -3.96
C ASN A 4 -2.09 1.08 -5.24
N TYR A 5 -2.09 0.42 -6.39
CA TYR A 5 -2.08 1.05 -7.71
C TYR A 5 -3.34 0.65 -8.47
N ASN A 6 -4.21 1.62 -8.75
CA ASN A 6 -5.56 1.39 -9.24
C ASN A 6 -5.67 1.71 -10.74
N ILE A 7 -6.10 0.74 -11.55
CA ILE A 7 -6.27 0.86 -12.99
C ILE A 7 -7.74 0.62 -13.37
N ILE A 8 -8.28 1.46 -14.25
CA ILE A 8 -9.48 1.12 -15.03
C ILE A 8 -9.04 0.74 -16.44
N TRP A 9 -9.50 -0.40 -16.96
CA TRP A 9 -9.28 -0.78 -18.35
C TRP A 9 -10.61 -1.01 -19.05
N ILE A 10 -10.89 -0.20 -20.08
CA ILE A 10 -12.12 -0.22 -20.85
C ILE A 10 -11.85 -0.75 -22.26
N ASP A 11 -12.40 -1.92 -22.58
CA ASP A 11 -12.26 -2.58 -23.89
C ASP A 11 -13.44 -3.57 -24.07
N ASP A 12 -14.13 -3.54 -25.21
CA ASP A 12 -15.27 -4.44 -25.46
C ASP A 12 -14.84 -5.92 -25.56
N GLU A 13 -13.57 -6.15 -25.86
CA GLU A 13 -12.86 -7.43 -25.89
C GLU A 13 -12.08 -7.72 -24.59
N ILE A 14 -12.43 -7.13 -23.44
CA ILE A 14 -11.83 -7.42 -22.12
C ILE A 14 -11.69 -8.93 -21.84
N ASN A 15 -12.68 -9.73 -22.25
CA ASN A 15 -12.63 -11.18 -22.07
C ASN A 15 -11.48 -11.84 -22.87
N LYS A 16 -11.13 -11.29 -24.04
CA LYS A 16 -9.99 -11.75 -24.84
C LYS A 16 -8.68 -11.34 -24.18
N LEU A 17 -8.58 -10.10 -23.69
CA LEU A 17 -7.41 -9.61 -22.94
C LEU A 17 -7.14 -10.44 -21.68
N LYS A 18 -8.21 -10.88 -21.00
CA LYS A 18 -8.10 -11.82 -19.90
C LYS A 18 -7.60 -13.20 -20.35
N ALA A 19 -8.09 -13.71 -21.48
CA ALA A 19 -7.69 -15.02 -21.99
C ALA A 19 -6.26 -15.06 -22.55
N SER A 20 -5.74 -13.93 -23.06
CA SER A 20 -4.36 -13.80 -23.53
C SER A 20 -3.34 -13.61 -22.41
N GLY A 21 -3.78 -13.29 -21.19
CA GLY A 21 -2.91 -12.99 -20.05
C GLY A 21 -2.40 -11.54 -20.03
N ASP A 22 -2.91 -10.68 -20.92
CA ASP A 22 -2.49 -9.27 -21.01
C ASP A 22 -2.77 -8.51 -19.70
N LEU A 23 -3.91 -8.78 -19.07
CA LEU A 23 -4.26 -8.19 -17.78
C LEU A 23 -3.29 -8.65 -16.68
N ASP A 24 -2.97 -9.95 -16.66
CA ASP A 24 -2.10 -10.53 -15.65
C ASP A 24 -0.66 -10.01 -15.78
N GLN A 25 -0.17 -9.81 -17.00
CA GLN A 25 1.14 -9.20 -17.24
C GLN A 25 1.26 -7.81 -16.59
N VAL A 26 0.24 -6.95 -16.74
CA VAL A 26 0.22 -5.62 -16.12
C VAL A 26 0.17 -5.70 -14.60
N LEU A 27 -0.62 -6.63 -14.05
CA LEU A 27 -0.70 -6.85 -12.60
C LEU A 27 0.65 -7.35 -12.05
N ASP A 28 1.30 -8.28 -12.75
CA ASP A 28 2.60 -8.84 -12.34
C ASP A 28 3.69 -7.78 -12.39
N PHE A 29 3.72 -6.94 -13.42
CA PHE A 29 4.65 -5.81 -13.49
C PHE A 29 4.51 -4.87 -12.29
N LEU A 30 3.28 -4.53 -11.89
CA LEU A 30 3.04 -3.72 -10.69
C LEU A 30 3.49 -4.40 -9.40
N ARG A 31 3.25 -5.72 -9.27
CA ARG A 31 3.76 -6.52 -8.13
C ARG A 31 5.28 -6.53 -8.10
N GLU A 32 5.94 -6.62 -9.26
CA GLU A 32 7.39 -6.55 -9.38
C GLU A 32 7.94 -5.21 -8.87
N LEU A 33 7.22 -4.12 -9.13
CA LEU A 33 7.48 -2.78 -8.59
C LEU A 33 7.09 -2.61 -7.11
N GLY A 34 6.50 -3.63 -6.49
CA GLY A 34 6.11 -3.59 -5.08
C GLY A 34 4.86 -2.76 -4.82
N PHE A 35 3.86 -2.86 -5.69
CA PHE A 35 2.51 -2.34 -5.45
C PHE A 35 1.51 -3.48 -5.31
N ASN A 36 0.40 -3.20 -4.64
CA ASN A 36 -0.80 -4.03 -4.68
C ASN A 36 -1.68 -3.56 -5.87
N PRO A 37 -1.72 -4.30 -6.98
CA PRO A 37 -2.44 -3.83 -8.16
C PRO A 37 -3.93 -4.11 -8.04
N ASN A 38 -4.75 -3.10 -8.32
CA ASN A 38 -6.20 -3.25 -8.46
C ASN A 38 -6.57 -2.86 -9.89
N LEU A 39 -7.11 -3.80 -10.65
CA LEU A 39 -7.55 -3.57 -12.03
C LEU A 39 -9.05 -3.79 -12.11
N LEU A 40 -9.76 -2.76 -12.57
CA LEU A 40 -11.18 -2.79 -12.87
C LEU A 40 -11.37 -2.92 -14.39
N PRO A 41 -11.66 -4.13 -14.90
CA PRO A 41 -11.92 -4.33 -16.31
C PRO A 41 -13.39 -4.02 -16.63
N LEU A 42 -13.62 -3.14 -17.61
CA LEU A 42 -14.95 -2.72 -18.06
C LEU A 42 -15.09 -3.01 -19.56
N LYS A 43 -16.26 -3.50 -19.96
CA LYS A 43 -16.56 -3.73 -21.39
C LYS A 43 -17.03 -2.47 -22.11
N ASP A 44 -17.49 -1.48 -21.34
CA ASP A 44 -18.00 -0.22 -21.83
C ASP A 44 -17.70 0.92 -20.85
N GLY A 45 -17.94 2.16 -21.30
CA GLY A 45 -17.76 3.36 -20.49
C GLY A 45 -19.02 3.79 -19.75
N ALA A 46 -20.08 2.97 -19.71
CA ALA A 46 -21.36 3.40 -19.15
C ALA A 46 -21.23 3.64 -17.64
N ASP A 47 -21.63 4.85 -17.21
CA ASP A 47 -21.50 5.35 -15.84
C ASP A 47 -20.09 5.25 -15.27
N ILE A 48 -19.03 5.38 -16.10
CA ILE A 48 -17.64 5.27 -15.63
C ILE A 48 -17.35 6.17 -14.41
N THR A 49 -18.05 7.30 -14.34
CA THR A 49 -17.88 8.30 -13.29
C THR A 49 -18.30 7.82 -11.90
N LYS A 50 -19.17 6.82 -11.78
CA LYS A 50 -19.57 6.24 -10.47
C LYS A 50 -18.40 5.55 -9.76
N TYR A 51 -17.40 5.10 -10.51
CA TYR A 51 -16.25 4.41 -9.93
C TYR A 51 -15.27 5.36 -9.24
N PHE A 52 -15.36 6.67 -9.49
CA PHE A 52 -14.42 7.68 -8.99
C PHE A 52 -14.84 8.32 -7.65
N ASP A 53 -16.03 8.01 -7.14
CA ASP A 53 -16.52 8.60 -5.89
C ASP A 53 -15.75 8.06 -4.66
N GLU A 54 -15.38 6.77 -4.69
CA GLU A 54 -14.73 6.08 -3.57
C GLU A 54 -13.26 5.75 -3.83
N ILE A 55 -12.91 5.49 -5.10
CA ILE A 55 -11.57 5.00 -5.49
C ILE A 55 -10.86 6.05 -6.35
N LYS A 56 -9.63 6.39 -5.95
CA LYS A 56 -8.72 7.17 -6.78
C LYS A 56 -7.94 6.24 -7.70
N TYR A 57 -8.11 6.42 -9.00
CA TYR A 57 -7.36 5.67 -10.01
C TYR A 57 -6.04 6.35 -10.35
N ASP A 58 -5.04 5.57 -10.72
CA ASP A 58 -3.72 6.08 -11.12
C ASP A 58 -3.58 6.12 -12.64
N LEU A 59 -4.19 5.16 -13.34
CA LEU A 59 -4.19 5.05 -14.79
C LEU A 59 -5.56 4.60 -15.33
N ILE A 60 -6.01 5.24 -16.40
CA ILE A 60 -7.17 4.81 -17.18
C ILE A 60 -6.67 4.35 -18.54
N ILE A 61 -7.07 3.15 -18.95
CA ILE A 61 -6.73 2.58 -20.25
C ILE A 61 -8.05 2.42 -21.01
N SER A 62 -8.14 2.97 -22.22
CA SER A 62 -9.36 2.89 -23.03
C SER A 62 -9.03 2.54 -24.47
N ASP A 63 -9.70 1.51 -24.99
CA ASP A 63 -9.81 1.32 -26.43
C ASP A 63 -10.74 2.39 -27.04
N TYR A 64 -10.53 2.70 -28.32
CA TYR A 64 -11.39 3.66 -29.05
C TYR A 64 -12.72 3.05 -29.48
N ASN A 65 -12.73 1.76 -29.84
CA ASN A 65 -13.88 1.05 -30.39
C ASN A 65 -14.63 0.31 -29.30
N ILE A 66 -15.23 1.06 -28.39
CA ILE A 66 -16.15 0.48 -27.43
C ILE A 66 -17.52 0.31 -28.11
N GLN A 67 -18.21 -0.81 -27.86
CA GLN A 67 -19.47 -1.16 -28.55
C GLN A 67 -20.57 -0.09 -28.43
N ASP A 68 -21.54 -0.13 -29.35
CA ASP A 68 -22.79 0.65 -29.34
C ASP A 68 -22.64 2.18 -29.28
N GLY A 69 -21.75 2.73 -30.12
CA GLY A 69 -21.74 4.17 -30.41
C GLY A 69 -21.14 5.06 -29.32
N GLN A 70 -20.70 4.49 -28.19
CA GLN A 70 -19.76 5.15 -27.28
C GLN A 70 -18.36 5.04 -27.86
N GLN A 71 -17.87 6.14 -28.41
CA GLN A 71 -16.47 6.24 -28.83
C GLN A 71 -15.63 6.62 -27.60
N GLY A 72 -14.43 6.05 -27.46
CA GLY A 72 -13.58 6.30 -26.30
C GLY A 72 -13.23 7.79 -26.07
N ASP A 73 -13.37 8.64 -27.09
CA ASP A 73 -13.24 10.11 -26.96
C ASP A 73 -14.36 10.74 -26.11
N SER A 74 -15.58 10.19 -26.16
CA SER A 74 -16.71 10.61 -25.33
C SER A 74 -16.47 10.32 -23.84
N ILE A 75 -15.81 9.20 -23.53
CA ILE A 75 -15.41 8.84 -22.16
C ILE A 75 -14.41 9.86 -21.62
N ILE A 76 -13.38 10.18 -22.41
CA ILE A 76 -12.39 11.20 -22.03
C ILE A 76 -13.05 12.54 -21.75
N LYS A 77 -13.97 12.96 -22.63
CA LYS A 77 -14.72 14.20 -22.44
C LYS A 77 -15.52 14.19 -21.14
N GLU A 78 -16.27 13.12 -20.88
CA GLU A 78 -17.05 12.99 -19.64
C GLU A 78 -16.16 13.09 -18.38
N LEU A 79 -15.01 12.40 -18.39
CA LEU A 79 -14.05 12.45 -17.29
C LEU A 79 -13.54 13.88 -17.05
N ARG A 80 -13.13 14.58 -18.13
CA ARG A 80 -12.59 15.93 -18.03
C ARG A 80 -13.66 16.96 -17.63
N ASP A 81 -14.89 16.82 -18.10
CA ASP A 81 -16.03 17.66 -17.69
C ASP A 81 -16.32 17.54 -16.17
N ARG A 82 -16.04 16.37 -15.57
CA ARG A 82 -16.09 16.15 -14.11
C ARG A 82 -14.81 16.48 -13.36
N LYS A 83 -13.83 17.11 -14.02
CA LYS A 83 -12.50 17.47 -13.46
C LYS A 83 -11.68 16.25 -13.01
N ILE A 84 -11.94 15.09 -13.61
CA ILE A 84 -11.13 13.88 -13.42
C ILE A 84 -9.93 13.99 -14.36
N ASN A 85 -8.75 14.30 -13.79
CA ASN A 85 -7.53 14.66 -14.52
C ASN A 85 -6.44 13.57 -14.44
N ASN A 86 -6.88 12.32 -14.35
CA ASN A 86 -6.02 11.14 -14.29
C ASN A 86 -5.31 10.93 -15.64
N GLU A 87 -4.17 10.26 -15.60
CA GLU A 87 -3.46 9.87 -16.82
C GLU A 87 -4.31 8.87 -17.60
N VAL A 88 -4.50 9.11 -18.89
CA VAL A 88 -5.27 8.25 -19.78
C VAL A 88 -4.35 7.70 -20.87
N LEU A 89 -4.24 6.38 -20.98
CA LEU A 89 -3.70 5.72 -22.17
C LEU A 89 -4.85 5.37 -23.10
N PHE A 90 -4.81 5.98 -24.27
CA PHE A 90 -5.78 5.77 -25.32
C PHE A 90 -5.17 4.94 -26.44
N TYR A 91 -5.77 3.79 -26.78
CA TYR A 91 -5.29 2.97 -27.88
C TYR A 91 -6.37 2.68 -28.91
N SER A 92 -5.94 2.43 -30.14
CA SER A 92 -6.85 2.05 -31.22
C SER A 92 -6.12 1.25 -32.29
N SER A 93 -6.77 0.21 -32.80
CA SER A 93 -6.31 -0.53 -33.98
C SER A 93 -6.66 0.16 -35.31
N GLN A 94 -7.33 1.32 -35.28
CA GLN A 94 -7.67 2.06 -36.49
C GLN A 94 -6.49 2.87 -37.05
N THR A 95 -6.47 3.03 -38.38
CA THR A 95 -5.43 3.79 -39.10
C THR A 95 -5.57 5.32 -38.93
N ASN A 96 -6.71 5.80 -38.43
CA ASN A 96 -7.02 7.23 -38.26
C ASN A 96 -6.70 7.78 -36.85
N LEU A 97 -5.89 7.07 -36.04
CA LEU A 97 -5.53 7.50 -34.68
C LEU A 97 -5.03 8.95 -34.62
N LYS A 98 -4.33 9.42 -35.66
CA LYS A 98 -3.89 10.83 -35.78
C LYS A 98 -5.06 11.81 -35.77
N GLU A 99 -6.12 11.54 -36.49
CA GLU A 99 -7.32 12.39 -36.56
C GLU A 99 -8.07 12.39 -35.22
N ILE A 100 -8.15 11.23 -34.57
CA ILE A 100 -8.71 11.08 -33.23
C ILE A 100 -7.88 11.88 -32.21
N ALA A 101 -6.56 11.78 -32.27
CA ALA A 101 -5.65 12.55 -31.42
C ALA A 101 -5.86 14.06 -31.59
N VAL A 102 -6.07 14.54 -32.84
CA VAL A 102 -6.39 15.96 -33.10
C VAL A 102 -7.65 16.42 -32.37
N LYS A 103 -8.71 15.59 -32.36
CA LYS A 103 -9.96 15.92 -31.63
C LYS A 103 -9.73 16.04 -30.11
N LEU A 104 -8.75 15.30 -29.60
CA LEU A 104 -8.44 15.21 -28.18
C LEU A 104 -7.33 16.16 -27.72
N LEU A 105 -6.72 16.95 -28.63
CA LEU A 105 -5.64 17.90 -28.31
C LEU A 105 -6.01 18.95 -27.26
N GLY A 106 -7.31 19.22 -27.05
CA GLY A 106 -7.80 20.14 -26.03
C GLY A 106 -7.83 19.56 -24.61
N TYR A 107 -7.50 18.28 -24.44
CA TYR A 107 -7.55 17.60 -23.15
C TYR A 107 -6.14 17.19 -22.69
N ASP A 108 -5.83 17.50 -21.43
CA ASP A 108 -4.52 17.20 -20.84
C ASP A 108 -4.37 15.72 -20.44
N ARG A 109 -3.11 15.26 -20.31
CA ARG A 109 -2.73 13.95 -19.75
C ARG A 109 -3.31 12.76 -20.50
N ILE A 110 -3.20 12.80 -21.82
CA ILE A 110 -3.59 11.72 -22.71
C ILE A 110 -2.36 11.24 -23.47
N SER A 111 -2.06 9.97 -23.32
CA SER A 111 -1.06 9.25 -24.09
C SER A 111 -1.76 8.40 -25.15
N PHE A 112 -1.20 8.32 -26.36
CA PHE A 112 -1.78 7.57 -27.47
C PHE A 112 -0.92 6.38 -27.85
N HIS A 113 -1.56 5.26 -28.21
CA HIS A 113 -0.89 4.07 -28.75
C HIS A 113 -1.65 3.49 -29.95
N SER A 114 -0.92 2.98 -30.95
CA SER A 114 -1.52 2.43 -32.17
C SER A 114 -1.47 0.91 -32.17
N GLY A 115 -2.64 0.28 -32.29
CA GLY A 115 -2.81 -1.16 -32.31
C GLY A 115 -2.55 -1.83 -30.97
N ARG A 116 -2.70 -3.17 -30.96
CA ARG A 116 -2.42 -4.00 -29.78
C ARG A 116 -0.93 -4.36 -29.63
N ARG A 117 -0.17 -4.35 -30.72
CA ARG A 117 1.27 -4.65 -30.67
C ARG A 117 1.98 -3.53 -29.90
N GLY A 118 2.79 -3.87 -28.91
CA GLY A 118 3.50 -2.86 -28.12
C GLY A 118 2.64 -2.20 -27.02
N LEU A 119 1.37 -2.60 -26.87
CA LEU A 119 0.45 -1.91 -25.95
C LEU A 119 0.85 -2.14 -24.49
N ILE A 120 1.24 -3.37 -24.15
CA ILE A 120 1.62 -3.70 -22.78
C ILE A 120 2.90 -2.97 -22.39
N GLU A 121 3.89 -2.95 -23.28
CA GLU A 121 5.13 -2.19 -23.08
C GLU A 121 4.84 -0.70 -22.88
N LYS A 122 3.85 -0.16 -23.61
CA LYS A 122 3.44 1.24 -23.44
C LYS A 122 2.72 1.49 -22.10
N ILE A 123 1.94 0.53 -21.62
CA ILE A 123 1.31 0.57 -20.28
C ILE A 123 2.41 0.55 -19.20
N GLU A 124 3.36 -0.37 -19.32
CA GLU A 124 4.51 -0.50 -18.41
C GLU A 124 5.35 0.78 -18.35
N ASP A 125 5.58 1.44 -19.49
CA ASP A 125 6.26 2.74 -19.56
C ASP A 125 5.52 3.84 -18.79
N LEU A 126 4.19 3.92 -18.93
CA LEU A 126 3.37 4.93 -18.24
C LEU A 126 3.27 4.66 -16.74
N ILE A 127 3.16 3.39 -16.35
CA ILE A 127 3.25 2.97 -14.96
C ILE A 127 4.62 3.38 -14.40
N SER A 128 5.71 3.07 -15.11
CA SER A 128 7.07 3.42 -14.69
C SER A 128 7.23 4.93 -14.49
N LEU A 129 6.69 5.74 -15.39
CA LEU A 129 6.71 7.21 -15.29
C LEU A 129 5.87 7.74 -14.11
N SER A 130 4.75 7.09 -13.82
CA SER A 130 3.88 7.46 -12.69
C SER A 130 4.55 7.08 -11.37
N VAL A 131 5.16 5.90 -11.31
CA VAL A 131 5.88 5.36 -10.16
C VAL A 131 7.17 6.14 -9.90
N SER A 132 7.90 6.57 -10.93
CA SER A 132 9.16 7.31 -10.76
C SER A 132 8.97 8.61 -9.98
N LYS A 133 7.80 9.25 -10.11
CA LYS A 133 7.43 10.44 -9.31
C LYS A 133 7.16 10.11 -7.84
N LEU A 134 6.77 8.88 -7.52
CA LEU A 134 6.58 8.42 -6.13
C LEU A 134 7.88 7.96 -5.48
N LEU A 135 8.81 7.49 -6.30
CA LEU A 135 10.19 7.21 -5.91
C LEU A 135 10.93 8.51 -5.52
N GLU A 136 10.34 9.69 -5.74
CA GLU A 136 10.76 10.89 -5.02
C GLU A 136 10.67 10.66 -3.50
N LEU A 137 11.79 10.88 -2.83
CA LEU A 137 11.98 10.49 -1.43
C LEU A 137 10.92 11.00 -0.46
N ASN A 138 10.40 12.20 -0.70
CA ASN A 138 9.35 12.77 0.16
C ASN A 138 8.05 11.98 0.04
N ALA A 139 7.68 11.56 -1.18
CA ALA A 139 6.52 10.72 -1.41
C ALA A 139 6.73 9.32 -0.82
N THR A 140 7.91 8.71 -1.02
CA THR A 140 8.24 7.39 -0.45
C THR A 140 8.22 7.40 1.08
N ARG A 141 8.79 8.43 1.72
CA ARG A 141 8.75 8.60 3.18
C ARG A 141 7.32 8.76 3.70
N GLY A 142 6.49 9.55 3.02
CA GLY A 142 5.08 9.69 3.36
C GLY A 142 4.34 8.36 3.28
N LEU A 143 4.56 7.60 2.20
CA LEU A 143 3.98 6.27 2.00
C LEU A 143 4.37 5.31 3.12
N ILE A 144 5.68 5.13 3.37
CA ILE A 144 6.16 4.23 4.42
C ILE A 144 5.59 4.62 5.79
N THR A 145 5.58 5.91 6.11
CA THR A 145 5.03 6.39 7.40
C THR A 145 3.54 6.09 7.53
N SER A 146 2.76 6.27 6.45
CA SER A 146 1.34 5.94 6.42
C SER A 146 1.12 4.44 6.65
N GLU A 147 1.76 3.59 5.84
CA GLU A 147 1.56 2.13 5.87
C GLU A 147 2.00 1.51 7.20
N THR A 148 3.13 1.96 7.75
CA THR A 148 3.57 1.49 9.08
C THR A 148 2.67 1.97 10.21
N SER A 149 2.02 3.13 10.08
CA SER A 149 1.04 3.62 11.05
C SER A 149 -0.28 2.86 10.97
N GLU A 150 -0.73 2.50 9.76
CA GLU A 150 -1.90 1.62 9.57
C GLU A 150 -1.67 0.25 10.23
N LEU A 151 -0.47 -0.33 10.07
CA LEU A 151 -0.11 -1.58 10.76
C LEU A 151 -0.14 -1.45 12.29
N ASP A 152 0.31 -0.33 12.85
CA ASP A 152 0.22 -0.07 14.30
C ASP A 152 -1.25 -0.06 14.78
N VAL A 153 -2.17 0.53 13.99
CA VAL A 153 -3.61 0.55 14.31
C VAL A 153 -4.20 -0.87 14.25
N ILE A 154 -3.86 -1.65 13.23
CA ILE A 154 -4.31 -3.05 13.12
C ILE A 154 -3.82 -3.87 14.33
N ILE A 155 -2.55 -3.67 14.75
CA ILE A 155 -2.02 -4.31 15.96
C ILE A 155 -2.88 -3.95 17.18
N GLU A 156 -3.20 -2.67 17.37
CA GLU A 156 -4.04 -2.24 18.50
C GLU A 156 -5.41 -2.91 18.49
N GLN A 157 -6.11 -2.93 17.36
CA GLN A 157 -7.43 -3.55 17.24
C GLN A 157 -7.38 -5.05 17.55
N ILE A 158 -6.42 -5.78 16.99
CA ILE A 158 -6.27 -7.22 17.26
C ILE A 158 -5.90 -7.47 18.73
N VAL A 159 -5.01 -6.67 19.32
CA VAL A 159 -4.64 -6.80 20.74
C VAL A 159 -5.85 -6.61 21.64
N MET A 160 -6.70 -5.61 21.39
CA MET A 160 -7.89 -5.38 22.20
C MET A 160 -8.89 -6.54 22.10
N ASP A 161 -9.14 -7.05 20.89
CA ASP A 161 -10.03 -8.20 20.69
C ASP A 161 -9.48 -9.48 21.35
N LEU A 162 -8.19 -9.74 21.17
CA LEU A 162 -7.53 -10.88 21.82
C LEU A 162 -7.61 -10.79 23.33
N ALA A 163 -7.27 -9.65 23.92
CA ALA A 163 -7.23 -9.46 25.36
C ALA A 163 -8.62 -9.61 25.97
N TYR A 164 -9.62 -8.90 25.46
CA TYR A 164 -10.92 -8.77 26.14
C TYR A 164 -11.96 -9.78 25.65
N ASN A 165 -11.96 -10.16 24.37
CA ASN A 165 -13.01 -11.02 23.81
C ASN A 165 -12.58 -12.48 23.72
N LYS A 166 -11.36 -12.75 23.22
CA LYS A 166 -10.88 -14.12 22.99
C LYS A 166 -10.31 -14.76 24.25
N LEU A 167 -9.34 -14.10 24.87
CA LEU A 167 -8.66 -14.59 26.07
C LEU A 167 -9.38 -14.20 27.36
N LYS A 168 -10.21 -13.15 27.31
CA LYS A 168 -10.97 -12.61 28.46
C LYS A 168 -10.06 -12.37 29.67
N LEU A 169 -8.91 -11.74 29.41
CA LEU A 169 -7.90 -11.46 30.42
C LEU A 169 -8.46 -10.53 31.51
N THR A 170 -8.09 -10.81 32.75
CA THR A 170 -8.38 -9.92 33.87
C THR A 170 -7.40 -8.76 33.91
N ASP A 171 -7.79 -7.66 34.56
CA ASP A 171 -6.91 -6.51 34.78
C ASP A 171 -5.60 -6.90 35.49
N ASP A 172 -5.65 -7.86 36.41
CA ASP A 172 -4.46 -8.41 37.08
C ASP A 172 -3.52 -9.10 36.08
N THR A 173 -4.08 -9.90 35.15
CA THR A 173 -3.28 -10.60 34.14
C THR A 173 -2.68 -9.62 33.13
N LEU A 174 -3.44 -8.59 32.74
CA LEU A 174 -2.95 -7.52 31.86
C LEU A 174 -1.84 -6.73 32.55
N SER A 175 -1.98 -6.48 33.85
CA SER A 175 -0.95 -5.80 34.66
C SER A 175 0.33 -6.62 34.70
N GLN A 176 0.24 -7.93 34.93
CA GLN A 176 1.40 -8.83 34.87
C GLN A 176 2.10 -8.83 33.51
N ILE A 177 1.35 -8.85 32.40
CA ILE A 177 1.92 -8.78 31.05
C ILE A 177 2.70 -7.47 30.86
N VAL A 178 2.15 -6.36 31.33
CA VAL A 178 2.81 -5.05 31.25
C VAL A 178 4.04 -4.99 32.17
N GLU A 179 3.95 -5.53 33.39
CA GLU A 179 5.06 -5.64 34.35
C GLU A 179 6.22 -6.48 33.79
N GLU A 180 5.95 -7.71 33.34
CA GLU A 180 6.94 -8.60 32.74
C GLU A 180 7.68 -7.93 31.57
N TYR A 181 6.93 -7.22 30.73
CA TYR A 181 7.50 -6.46 29.61
C TYR A 181 8.38 -5.30 30.09
N ILE A 182 7.90 -4.53 31.08
CA ILE A 182 8.61 -3.38 31.65
C ILE A 182 9.90 -3.82 32.33
N GLU A 183 9.86 -4.86 33.15
CA GLU A 183 11.00 -5.37 33.91
C GLU A 183 12.05 -6.03 33.01
N GLY A 184 11.63 -6.78 31.99
CA GLY A 184 12.53 -7.43 31.05
C GLY A 184 13.35 -6.45 30.19
N PHE A 185 12.83 -5.24 29.94
CA PHE A 185 13.41 -4.28 28.98
C PHE A 185 14.01 -3.03 29.63
N LEU A 186 13.39 -2.48 30.68
CA LEU A 186 13.81 -1.20 31.29
C LEU A 186 14.75 -1.41 32.48
N ARG A 187 16.05 -1.56 32.21
CA ARG A 187 17.08 -1.64 33.27
C ARG A 187 17.22 -0.38 34.16
N LYS A 188 16.54 0.75 33.86
CA LYS A 188 16.81 2.06 34.51
C LYS A 188 15.59 2.86 35.01
N SER A 189 14.35 2.52 34.70
CA SER A 189 13.15 3.22 35.24
C SER A 189 11.83 2.49 34.96
N PRO A 190 11.64 1.25 35.46
CA PRO A 190 10.38 0.53 35.31
C PRO A 190 9.21 1.26 36.01
N ASP A 191 9.47 1.82 37.20
CA ASP A 191 8.45 2.42 38.08
C ASP A 191 7.64 3.55 37.44
N LYS A 192 8.29 4.42 36.65
CA LYS A 192 7.60 5.54 35.98
C LYS A 192 6.65 5.06 34.89
N LEU A 193 7.04 4.02 34.15
CA LEU A 193 6.21 3.48 33.09
C LEU A 193 5.04 2.71 33.69
N MET A 194 5.29 1.98 34.77
CA MET A 194 4.28 1.22 35.50
C MET A 194 3.27 2.14 36.18
N ALA A 195 3.70 3.23 36.83
CA ALA A 195 2.80 4.24 37.39
C ALA A 195 1.88 4.83 36.32
N LYS A 196 2.41 5.09 35.11
CA LYS A 196 1.62 5.58 33.98
C LYS A 196 0.62 4.55 33.48
N TYR A 197 0.98 3.26 33.48
CA TYR A 197 0.04 2.18 33.18
C TYR A 197 -1.08 2.10 34.23
N GLN A 198 -0.73 2.12 35.52
CA GLN A 198 -1.70 2.09 36.62
C GLN A 198 -2.69 3.27 36.57
N GLU A 199 -2.24 4.44 36.12
CA GLU A 199 -3.10 5.61 35.92
C GLU A 199 -4.04 5.47 34.71
N LEU A 200 -3.54 4.92 33.59
CA LEU A 200 -4.25 4.95 32.31
C LEU A 200 -5.08 3.69 32.03
N GLY A 201 -4.72 2.55 32.61
CA GLY A 201 -5.22 1.23 32.22
C GLY A 201 -4.61 0.72 30.91
N PHE A 202 -4.82 -0.56 30.60
CA PHE A 202 -4.17 -1.27 29.49
C PHE A 202 -4.42 -0.64 28.12
N GLU A 203 -5.69 -0.41 27.75
CA GLU A 203 -6.05 0.14 26.43
C GLU A 203 -5.35 1.49 26.15
N LYS A 204 -5.52 2.46 27.05
CA LYS A 204 -4.95 3.81 26.88
C LYS A 204 -3.43 3.82 27.00
N PHE A 205 -2.87 2.92 27.79
CA PHE A 205 -1.42 2.75 27.89
C PHE A 205 -0.86 2.17 26.59
N PHE A 206 -1.46 1.09 26.08
CA PHE A 206 -1.04 0.37 24.89
C PHE A 206 -1.04 1.29 23.66
N HIS A 207 -2.05 2.15 23.50
CA HIS A 207 -2.08 3.14 22.43
C HIS A 207 -0.87 4.10 22.45
N LYS A 208 -0.34 4.44 23.63
CA LYS A 208 0.69 5.48 23.84
C LYS A 208 2.13 4.97 23.83
N ILE A 209 2.37 3.67 23.79
CA ILE A 209 3.72 3.10 23.78
C ILE A 209 4.30 2.99 22.36
N GLU A 210 5.62 2.90 22.27
CA GLU A 210 6.35 2.80 21.00
C GLU A 210 6.06 1.48 20.26
N ALA A 211 6.14 1.48 18.92
CA ALA A 211 5.82 0.33 18.07
C ALA A 211 6.59 -0.96 18.44
N ASN A 212 7.87 -0.86 18.81
CA ASN A 212 8.65 -2.03 19.26
C ASN A 212 8.01 -2.69 20.49
N ARG A 213 7.38 -1.89 21.36
CA ARG A 213 6.72 -2.37 22.58
C ARG A 213 5.37 -2.98 22.28
N LYS A 214 4.59 -2.33 21.42
CA LYS A 214 3.33 -2.88 20.90
C LYS A 214 3.56 -4.25 20.27
N TRP A 215 4.58 -4.37 19.42
CA TRP A 215 4.92 -5.62 18.75
C TRP A 215 5.31 -6.73 19.72
N GLY A 216 6.11 -6.44 20.75
CA GLY A 216 6.48 -7.42 21.78
C GLY A 216 5.27 -7.97 22.52
N ILE A 217 4.46 -7.09 23.10
CA ILE A 217 3.24 -7.47 23.83
C ILE A 217 2.27 -8.23 22.93
N PHE A 218 2.07 -7.77 21.68
CA PHE A 218 1.20 -8.43 20.73
C PHE A 218 1.63 -9.87 20.44
N ARG A 219 2.92 -10.10 20.17
CA ARG A 219 3.45 -11.45 19.96
C ARG A 219 3.25 -12.36 21.17
N ASP A 220 3.44 -11.83 22.37
CA ASP A 220 3.29 -12.63 23.58
C ASP A 220 1.83 -12.97 23.86
N LEU A 221 0.90 -12.07 23.56
CA LEU A 221 -0.54 -12.37 23.57
C LEU A 221 -0.92 -13.44 22.55
N LEU A 222 -0.39 -13.36 21.32
CA LEU A 222 -0.63 -14.39 20.30
C LEU A 222 -0.15 -15.77 20.74
N LYS A 223 1.02 -15.87 21.38
CA LYS A 223 1.54 -17.14 21.90
C LYS A 223 0.65 -17.76 22.99
N LYS A 224 -0.17 -16.96 23.68
CA LYS A 224 -1.16 -17.47 24.65
C LYS A 224 -2.38 -18.11 23.96
N ASN A 225 -2.56 -17.92 22.65
CA ASN A 225 -3.58 -18.55 21.82
C ASN A 225 -2.96 -19.21 20.57
N PRO A 226 -2.16 -20.29 20.71
CA PRO A 226 -1.40 -20.84 19.60
C PRO A 226 -2.29 -21.73 18.70
N THR A 227 -2.75 -21.17 17.58
CA THR A 227 -3.31 -21.91 16.43
C THR A 227 -2.27 -22.05 15.32
N ASP A 228 -2.48 -22.96 14.35
CA ASP A 228 -1.56 -23.12 13.21
C ASP A 228 -1.45 -21.83 12.40
N GLU A 229 -2.54 -21.08 12.26
CA GLU A 229 -2.59 -19.78 11.60
C GLU A 229 -1.80 -18.72 12.39
N VAL A 230 -1.90 -18.72 13.72
CA VAL A 230 -1.11 -17.82 14.58
C VAL A 230 0.39 -18.15 14.50
N LEU A 231 0.76 -19.42 14.49
CA LEU A 231 2.16 -19.85 14.34
C LEU A 231 2.72 -19.46 12.96
N THR A 232 1.91 -19.65 11.91
CA THR A 232 2.26 -19.24 10.55
C THR A 232 2.45 -17.73 10.46
N PHE A 233 1.52 -16.95 11.05
CA PHE A 233 1.64 -15.50 11.15
C PHE A 233 2.93 -15.08 11.85
N LEU A 234 3.28 -15.70 12.98
CA LEU A 234 4.49 -15.39 13.74
C LEU A 234 5.77 -15.70 12.95
N ASP A 235 5.80 -16.75 12.12
CA ASP A 235 6.95 -17.07 11.27
C ASP A 235 7.09 -16.07 10.11
N ILE A 236 5.99 -15.74 9.42
CA ILE A 236 5.97 -14.71 8.36
C ILE A 236 6.47 -13.37 8.92
N ASN A 237 6.07 -13.02 10.14
CA ASN A 237 6.39 -11.73 10.77
C ASN A 237 7.63 -11.75 11.67
N LYS A 238 8.49 -12.77 11.60
CA LYS A 238 9.69 -12.84 12.45
C LYS A 238 10.65 -11.65 12.26
N THR A 239 10.67 -11.06 11.06
CA THR A 239 11.48 -9.89 10.70
C THR A 239 10.75 -8.55 10.82
N TYR A 240 9.51 -8.52 11.33
CA TYR A 240 8.69 -7.30 11.40
C TYR A 240 9.41 -6.13 12.10
N GLY A 241 10.19 -6.42 13.14
CA GLY A 241 11.00 -5.41 13.83
C GLY A 241 11.97 -4.68 12.91
N ASP A 242 12.63 -5.39 12.01
CA ASP A 242 13.59 -4.82 11.06
C ASP A 242 12.90 -4.23 9.83
N ASP A 243 11.95 -4.98 9.28
CA ASP A 243 11.31 -4.71 7.99
C ASP A 243 10.25 -3.60 8.08
N VAL A 244 9.65 -3.39 9.25
CA VAL A 244 8.59 -2.39 9.45
C VAL A 244 9.06 -1.30 10.41
N ILE A 245 9.38 -1.67 11.67
CA ILE A 245 9.69 -0.69 12.71
C ILE A 245 11.05 -0.02 12.46
N GLY A 246 12.06 -0.81 12.10
CA GLY A 246 13.39 -0.33 11.74
C GLY A 246 13.34 0.61 10.53
N VAL A 247 12.61 0.21 9.48
CA VAL A 247 12.41 1.05 8.29
C VAL A 247 11.70 2.35 8.64
N ARG A 248 10.59 2.32 9.39
CA ARG A 248 9.88 3.53 9.84
C ARG A 248 10.83 4.49 10.55
N ASN A 249 11.58 4.01 11.53
CA ASN A 249 12.50 4.84 12.32
C ASN A 249 13.61 5.44 11.42
N LYS A 250 14.17 4.64 10.51
CA LYS A 250 15.17 5.12 9.53
C LYS A 250 14.60 6.24 8.65
N PHE A 251 13.41 6.06 8.09
CA PHE A 251 12.80 7.06 7.21
C PHE A 251 12.35 8.32 7.97
N ALA A 252 11.85 8.19 9.20
CA ALA A 252 11.48 9.32 10.05
C ALA A 252 12.69 10.20 10.45
N HIS A 253 13.87 9.61 10.62
CA HIS A 253 15.09 10.32 11.03
C HIS A 253 16.07 10.62 9.88
N SER A 254 15.69 10.31 8.63
CA SER A 254 16.53 10.55 7.45
C SER A 254 16.43 11.97 6.90
N LYS A 255 17.56 12.49 6.36
CA LYS A 255 17.61 13.74 5.60
C LYS A 255 17.72 13.45 4.11
N SER A 256 17.09 14.27 3.28
CA SER A 256 17.28 14.22 1.83
C SER A 256 18.62 14.87 1.47
N ILE A 257 19.44 14.17 0.70
CA ILE A 257 20.72 14.64 0.16
C ILE A 257 20.72 14.48 -1.36
N ILE A 258 21.48 15.29 -2.09
CA ILE A 258 21.68 15.11 -3.54
C ILE A 258 23.09 14.57 -3.73
N LYS A 259 23.23 13.45 -4.43
CA LYS A 259 24.51 12.85 -4.80
C LYS A 259 24.47 12.50 -6.28
N ASP A 260 25.49 12.95 -7.04
CA ASP A 260 25.60 12.70 -8.49
C ASP A 260 24.38 13.13 -9.32
N GLY A 261 23.66 14.17 -8.87
CA GLY A 261 22.43 14.67 -9.52
C GLY A 261 21.16 13.90 -9.15
N THR A 262 21.26 12.85 -8.34
CA THR A 262 20.14 12.04 -7.87
C THR A 262 19.83 12.36 -6.40
N LEU A 263 18.55 12.43 -6.06
CA LEU A 263 18.09 12.65 -4.70
C LEU A 263 18.14 11.32 -3.92
N HIS A 264 18.90 11.27 -2.83
CA HIS A 264 19.04 10.11 -1.94
C HIS A 264 18.62 10.44 -0.51
N LEU A 265 18.10 9.45 0.23
CA LEU A 265 18.02 9.59 1.69
C LEU A 265 19.42 9.33 2.24
N ALA A 266 19.82 10.11 3.22
CA ALA A 266 20.89 9.77 4.13
C ALA A 266 20.36 10.04 5.54
N GLY A 267 20.04 8.96 6.24
CA GLY A 267 19.87 9.01 7.68
C GLY A 267 21.20 8.76 8.36
N PHE A 268 21.39 9.32 9.55
CA PHE A 268 22.27 8.69 10.51
C PHE A 268 21.49 7.47 11.03
N GLY A 269 21.91 6.25 10.71
CA GLY A 269 21.42 5.07 11.44
C GLY A 269 21.67 5.22 12.95
N GLN A 270 21.16 4.30 13.78
CA GLN A 270 21.57 4.26 15.20
C GLN A 270 23.11 4.19 15.36
N ASP A 271 23.81 3.74 14.31
CA ASP A 271 25.26 3.61 14.21
C ASP A 271 25.96 4.77 13.47
N GLY A 272 25.22 5.81 13.07
CA GLY A 272 25.78 6.99 12.39
C GLY A 272 26.08 6.81 10.89
N GLU A 273 25.83 5.64 10.31
CA GLU A 273 26.06 5.40 8.88
C GLU A 273 24.94 5.95 7.99
N ALA A 274 25.33 6.48 6.83
CA ALA A 274 24.43 6.99 5.80
C ALA A 274 23.71 5.84 5.08
N TYR A 275 22.42 5.67 5.36
CA TYR A 275 21.58 4.74 4.60
C TYR A 275 21.04 5.39 3.34
N VAL A 276 21.34 4.82 2.16
CA VAL A 276 20.86 5.27 0.85
C VAL A 276 19.75 4.35 0.33
N CYS A 277 18.49 4.82 0.28
CA CYS A 277 17.43 4.12 -0.49
C CYS A 277 17.58 4.46 -1.96
N ASP A 278 17.92 3.46 -2.77
CA ASP A 278 17.73 3.48 -4.21
C ASP A 278 16.39 2.82 -4.58
N ASP A 279 16.03 2.84 -5.87
CA ASP A 279 14.77 2.28 -6.36
C ASP A 279 14.58 0.81 -5.97
N LYS A 280 15.65 0.01 -6.02
CA LYS A 280 15.59 -1.42 -5.69
C LYS A 280 15.29 -1.64 -4.22
N GLN A 281 15.93 -0.88 -3.34
CA GLN A 281 15.65 -0.94 -1.92
C GLN A 281 14.23 -0.47 -1.59
N CYS A 282 13.78 0.60 -2.24
CA CYS A 282 12.46 1.16 -2.02
C CYS A 282 11.36 0.18 -2.50
N ILE A 283 11.57 -0.51 -3.64
CA ILE A 283 10.71 -1.64 -4.08
C ILE A 283 10.71 -2.78 -3.06
N SER A 284 11.89 -3.18 -2.56
CA SER A 284 12.01 -4.27 -1.57
C SER A 284 11.28 -3.93 -0.27
N ILE A 285 11.37 -2.68 0.19
CA ILE A 285 10.64 -2.21 1.37
C ILE A 285 9.14 -2.33 1.15
N ARG A 286 8.61 -1.83 0.02
CA ARG A 286 7.18 -1.91 -0.27
C ARG A 286 6.68 -3.36 -0.30
N LYS A 287 7.41 -4.28 -0.94
CA LYS A 287 7.06 -5.71 -0.98
C LYS A 287 6.94 -6.29 0.43
N LYS A 288 7.91 -6.01 1.30
CA LYS A 288 7.87 -6.49 2.70
C LYS A 288 6.70 -5.91 3.47
N LEU A 289 6.41 -4.61 3.31
CA LEU A 289 5.24 -3.97 3.92
C LEU A 289 3.93 -4.63 3.46
N ILE A 290 3.80 -4.92 2.17
CA ILE A 290 2.64 -5.65 1.62
C ILE A 290 2.52 -7.03 2.27
N THR A 291 3.60 -7.82 2.29
CA THR A 291 3.60 -9.17 2.89
C THR A 291 3.18 -9.14 4.37
N HIS A 292 3.73 -8.21 5.16
CA HIS A 292 3.32 -8.05 6.54
C HIS A 292 1.83 -7.68 6.61
N ARG A 293 1.40 -6.65 5.89
CA ARG A 293 -0.01 -6.20 5.89
C ARG A 293 -0.99 -7.31 5.53
N GLU A 294 -0.73 -8.07 4.48
CA GLU A 294 -1.58 -9.20 4.07
C GLU A 294 -1.67 -10.26 5.17
N SER A 295 -0.55 -10.59 5.82
CA SER A 295 -0.57 -11.54 6.94
C SER A 295 -1.37 -11.04 8.13
N PHE A 296 -1.34 -9.73 8.41
CA PHE A 296 -2.15 -9.10 9.45
C PHE A 296 -3.65 -9.15 9.14
N LEU A 297 -4.04 -8.87 7.90
CA LEU A 297 -5.42 -8.98 7.46
C LEU A 297 -5.92 -10.44 7.54
N GLY A 298 -5.10 -11.40 7.11
CA GLY A 298 -5.42 -12.83 7.22
C GLY A 298 -5.58 -13.28 8.67
N LEU A 299 -4.72 -12.79 9.57
CA LEU A 299 -4.85 -13.06 11.00
C LEU A 299 -6.12 -12.44 11.59
N ALA A 300 -6.44 -11.20 11.24
CA ALA A 300 -7.66 -10.53 11.70
C ALA A 300 -8.92 -11.29 11.27
N ASP A 301 -8.97 -11.75 10.02
CA ASP A 301 -10.08 -12.55 9.50
C ASP A 301 -10.21 -13.89 10.24
N HIS A 302 -9.10 -14.61 10.41
CA HIS A 302 -9.06 -15.85 11.20
C HIS A 302 -9.55 -15.66 12.63
N LEU A 303 -9.16 -14.56 13.27
CA LEU A 303 -9.61 -14.20 14.61
C LEU A 303 -11.01 -13.57 14.63
N SER A 304 -11.62 -13.30 13.47
CA SER A 304 -12.89 -12.58 13.32
C SER A 304 -12.89 -11.19 13.98
N VAL A 305 -11.74 -10.51 13.94
CA VAL A 305 -11.59 -9.12 14.40
C VAL A 305 -12.12 -8.20 13.33
N LYS A 306 -13.03 -7.29 13.70
CA LYS A 306 -13.46 -6.22 12.81
C LYS A 306 -12.41 -5.11 12.82
N LEU A 307 -11.75 -4.92 11.69
CA LEU A 307 -10.88 -3.77 11.47
C LEU A 307 -11.73 -2.61 10.95
N ASP A 308 -11.49 -1.43 11.49
CA ASP A 308 -12.11 -0.16 11.05
C ASP A 308 -11.44 0.42 9.80
#